data_AF-A0A1N6XH40-F1
#
_entry.id   AF-A0A1N6XH40-F1
#
_cell.length_a   1.000
_cell.length_b   1.000
_cell.length_c   1.000
_cell.angle_alpha   90.00
_cell.angle_beta   90.00
_cell.angle_gamma   90.00
#
_symmetry.space_group_name_H-M   'P 1'
#
loop_
_entity.id
_entity.type
_entity.pdbx_description
1 polymer ?
#
loop_
_entity_poly.entity_id
_entity_poly.type
_entity_poly.pdbx_seq_one_letter_code
_entity_poly.pdbx_strand_id
1 'polypeptide(L)' 'MREVIRLAGAFLVAAGISGTIDHLAVQPFWGAILNVFNRQVIPRLSFLTGYEIYANLLVAVVGAVVLAAAWRRDEDA' A
#
# COMPACT_ATOMS: atom_id res chain seq x y z
N MET A 1 -10.18 -5.08 17.30
CA MET A 1 -9.00 -4.33 16.82
C MET A 1 -8.13 -5.15 15.87
N ARG A 2 -7.88 -6.43 16.16
CA ARG A 2 -7.12 -7.34 15.30
C ARG A 2 -7.57 -7.38 13.84
N GLU A 3 -8.86 -7.62 13.59
CA GLU A 3 -9.41 -7.69 12.23
C GLU A 3 -9.19 -6.40 11.43
N VAL A 4 -9.26 -5.26 12.11
CA VAL A 4 -8.98 -3.94 11.53
C VAL A 4 -7.50 -3.83 11.11
N ILE A 5 -6.57 -4.31 11.93
CA ILE A 5 -5.12 -4.29 11.61
C ILE A 5 -4.82 -5.24 10.44
N ARG A 6 -5.47 -6.41 10.41
CA ARG A 6 -5.33 -7.37 9.32
C ARG A 6 -5.84 -6.80 7.99
N LEU A 7 -7.04 -6.21 8.01
CA LEU A 7 -7.62 -5.53 6.84
C LEU A 7 -6.78 -4.35 6.40
N ALA A 8 -6.26 -3.54 7.33
CA ALA A 8 -5.37 -2.42 7.02
C ALA A 8 -4.07 -2.90 6.36
N GLY A 9 -3.44 -3.95 6.90
CA GLY A 9 -2.23 -4.55 6.31
C GLY A 9 -2.48 -5.07 4.90
N ALA A 10 -3.55 -5.85 4.70
CA ALA A 10 -3.95 -6.35 3.39
C ALA A 10 -4.25 -5.21 2.39
N PHE A 11 -4.94 -4.17 2.85
CA PHE A 11 -5.22 -2.98 2.05
C PHE A 11 -3.94 -2.26 1.62
N LEU A 12 -2.98 -2.06 2.53
CA LEU A 12 -1.70 -1.41 2.23
C LEU A 12 -0.89 -2.21 1.21
N VAL A 13 -0.86 -3.55 1.33
CA VAL A 13 -0.23 -4.43 0.32
C VAL A 13 -0.88 -4.21 -1.04
N ALA A 14 -2.21 -4.31 -1.11
CA ALA A 14 -2.94 -4.16 -2.35
C ALA A 14 -2.74 -2.77 -2.97
N ALA A 15 -2.81 -1.72 -2.16
CA ALA A 15 -2.64 -0.34 -2.61
C ALA A 15 -1.22 -0.07 -3.14
N GLY A 16 -0.18 -0.54 -2.45
CA GLY A 16 1.21 -0.38 -2.91
C GLY A 16 1.50 -1.15 -4.20
N ILE A 17 1.01 -2.39 -4.34
CA ILE A 17 1.14 -3.14 -5.60
C ILE A 17 0.38 -2.41 -6.72
N SER A 18 -0.85 -1.97 -6.43
CA SER A 18 -1.69 -1.24 -7.37
C SER A 18 -1.04 0.04 -7.87
N GLY A 19 -0.50 0.87 -6.98
CA GLY A 19 0.18 2.11 -7.35
C GLY A 19 1.48 1.87 -8.13
N THR A 20 2.15 0.74 -7.89
CA THR A 20 3.30 0.32 -8.71
C THR A 20 2.86 -0.05 -10.12
N ILE A 21 1.77 -0.81 -10.26
CA ILE A 21 1.21 -1.20 -11.56
C ILE A 21 0.71 0.02 -12.33
N ASP A 22 0.03 0.95 -11.66
CA ASP A 22 -0.49 2.17 -12.28
C ASP A 22 0.61 3.00 -12.94
N HIS A 23 1.76 3.12 -12.26
CA HIS A 23 2.92 3.83 -12.80
C HIS A 23 3.57 3.13 -14.00
N LEU A 24 3.40 1.81 -14.14
CA LEU A 24 3.99 1.01 -15.22
C LEU A 24 3.05 0.82 -16.42
N ALA A 25 1.74 0.70 -16.18
CA ALA A 25 0.80 0.22 -17.19
C ALA A 25 -0.53 0.99 -17.25
N VAL A 26 -0.69 2.10 -16.51
CA VAL A 26 -1.92 2.91 -16.39
C VAL A 26 -3.13 2.07 -15.98
N GLN A 27 -3.57 2.20 -14.73
CA GLN A 27 -4.61 1.34 -14.16
C GLN A 27 -6.03 1.88 -14.47
N PRO A 28 -6.90 1.14 -15.19
CA PRO A 28 -8.21 1.65 -15.61
C PRO A 28 -9.33 1.53 -14.55
N PHE A 29 -9.20 0.67 -13.53
CA PHE A 29 -10.25 0.42 -12.52
C PHE A 29 -9.73 0.49 -11.07
N TRP A 30 -10.60 0.83 -10.11
CA TRP A 30 -10.30 0.97 -8.66
C TRP A 30 -9.24 2.00 -8.25
N GLY A 31 -8.73 2.81 -9.19
CA GLY A 31 -7.71 3.82 -8.92
C GLY A 31 -8.10 4.90 -7.90
N ALA A 32 -9.38 5.12 -7.63
CA ALA A 32 -9.80 6.06 -6.57
C ALA A 32 -9.40 5.59 -5.16
N ILE A 33 -9.40 4.27 -4.93
CA ILE A 33 -9.17 3.67 -3.61
C ILE A 33 -7.76 3.08 -3.52
N LEU A 34 -7.35 2.28 -4.52
CA LEU A 34 -6.05 1.62 -4.49
C LEU A 34 -4.90 2.56 -4.86
N ASN A 35 -5.18 3.62 -5.63
CA ASN A 35 -4.18 4.61 -6.02
C ASN A 35 -4.20 5.86 -5.12
N VAL A 36 -4.73 5.74 -3.90
CA VAL A 36 -4.84 6.89 -2.97
C VAL A 36 -3.47 7.50 -2.67
N PHE A 37 -2.42 6.68 -2.62
CA PHE A 37 -1.05 7.14 -2.41
C PHE A 37 -0.54 7.97 -3.58
N ASN A 38 -0.70 7.51 -4.83
CA ASN A 38 -0.33 8.28 -6.02
C ASN A 38 -1.20 9.52 -6.24
N ARG A 39 -2.45 9.55 -5.74
CA ARG A 39 -3.34 10.71 -5.89
C ARG A 39 -3.20 11.76 -4.78
N GLN A 40 -2.93 11.32 -3.56
CA GLN A 40 -3.04 12.17 -2.37
C GLN A 40 -1.71 12.32 -1.61
N VAL A 41 -0.84 11.32 -1.63
CA VAL A 41 0.36 11.31 -0.78
C VAL A 41 1.59 11.72 -1.59
N ILE A 42 1.90 10.96 -2.65
CA ILE A 42 3.10 11.13 -3.46
C ILE A 42 3.18 12.52 -4.12
N PRO A 43 2.11 13.08 -4.73
CA PRO A 43 2.17 14.43 -5.31
C PRO A 43 2.40 15.55 -4.29
N ARG A 44 2.10 15.31 -3.00
CA ARG A 44 2.32 16.28 -1.92
C ARG A 44 3.74 16.24 -1.37
N LEU A 45 4.52 15.23 -1.73
CA LEU A 45 5.88 15.02 -1.26
C LEU A 45 6.83 15.22 -2.44
N SER A 46 7.25 16.46 -2.65
CA SER A 46 8.13 16.84 -3.78
C SER A 46 9.48 16.11 -3.81
N PHE A 47 9.91 15.53 -2.69
CA PHE A 47 11.11 14.69 -2.64
C PHE A 47 10.90 13.25 -3.13
N LEU A 48 9.64 12.82 -3.33
CA LEU A 48 9.30 11.52 -3.90
C LEU A 48 9.12 11.55 -5.42
N THR A 49 9.21 12.73 -6.04
CA THR A 49 9.10 12.88 -7.50
C THR A 49 10.22 12.09 -8.19
N GLY A 50 9.85 11.21 -9.13
CA GLY A 50 10.76 10.30 -9.80
C GLY A 50 11.09 9.02 -9.02
N TYR A 51 10.61 8.89 -7.78
CA TYR A 51 10.75 7.69 -6.95
C TYR A 51 9.40 7.02 -6.66
N GLU A 52 8.36 7.28 -7.44
CA GLU A 52 7.00 6.86 -7.11
C GLU A 52 6.85 5.34 -7.08
N ILE A 53 7.56 4.61 -7.95
CA ILE A 53 7.61 3.14 -7.94
C ILE A 53 8.16 2.64 -6.61
N TYR A 54 9.29 3.19 -6.15
CA TYR A 54 9.90 2.80 -4.88
C TYR A 54 9.01 3.15 -3.69
N ALA A 55 8.33 4.29 -3.73
CA ALA A 55 7.38 4.69 -2.70
C ALA A 55 6.22 3.70 -2.58
N ASN A 56 5.63 3.29 -3.70
CA ASN A 56 4.54 2.32 -3.72
C ASN A 56 4.98 0.92 -3.28
N LEU A 57 6.17 0.47 -3.69
CA LEU A 57 6.76 -0.78 -3.20
C LEU A 57 7.00 -0.74 -1.70
N LEU A 58 7.46 0.39 -1.15
CA LEU A 58 7.65 0.54 0.29
C LEU A 58 6.32 0.49 1.04
N VAL A 59 5.24 1.09 0.50
CA VAL A 59 3.88 0.93 1.05
C VAL A 59 3.46 -0.54 1.06
N ALA A 60 3.73 -1.28 -0.01
CA ALA A 60 3.40 -2.70 -0.08
C ALA A 60 4.18 -3.51 0.97
N VAL A 61 5.47 -3.24 1.14
CA VAL A 61 6.32 -3.88 2.17
C VAL A 61 5.81 -3.58 3.58
N VAL A 62 5.50 -2.32 3.88
CA VAL A 62 4.93 -1.93 5.19
C VAL A 62 3.61 -2.65 5.44
N GLY A 63 2.74 -2.71 4.44
CA GLY A 63 1.49 -3.48 4.52
C GLY A 63 1.73 -4.96 4.83
N ALA A 64 2.71 -5.58 4.18
CA ALA A 64 3.05 -6.98 4.38
C ALA A 64 3.58 -7.23 5.80
N VAL A 65 4.42 -6.34 6.33
CA VAL A 65 4.90 -6.42 7.71
C VAL A 65 3.75 -6.28 8.71
N VAL A 66 2.83 -5.33 8.49
CA VAL A 66 1.64 -5.14 9.34
C VAL A 66 0.74 -6.38 9.30
N LEU A 67 0.52 -6.94 8.11
CA LEU A 67 -0.29 -8.15 7.94
C LEU A 67 0.35 -9.36 8.63
N ALA A 68 1.66 -9.56 8.45
CA ALA A 68 2.41 -10.63 9.10
C ALA A 68 2.42 -10.48 10.63
N ALA A 69 2.57 -9.25 11.15
CA ALA A 69 2.49 -8.98 12.58
C ALA A 69 1.09 -9.24 13.16
N ALA A 70 0.04 -8.96 12.38
CA ALA A 70 -1.34 -9.27 12.77
C ALA A 70 -1.55 -10.80 12.84
N TRP A 71 -1.08 -11.54 11.83
CA TRP A 71 -1.16 -13.00 11.82
C TRP A 71 -0.34 -13.66 12.92
N ARG A 72 0.89 -13.22 13.15
CA ARG A 72 1.70 -13.79 14.23
C ARG A 72 1.04 -13.62 15.59
N ARG A 73 0.40 -12.47 15.82
CA ARG A 73 -0.37 -12.29 17.05
C ARG A 73 -1.52 -13.29 17.17
N ASP A 74 -2.10 -13.79 16.07
CA ASP A 74 -3.24 -14.74 16.10
C ASP A 74 -2.80 -16.10 16.59
N GLU A 75 -1.58 -16.51 16.26
CA GLU A 75 -1.02 -17.79 16.69
C GLU A 75 -0.64 -17.79 18.18
N ASP A 76 -0.37 -16.61 18.75
CA ASP A 76 0.04 -16.44 20.15
C ASP A 76 -1.14 -16.21 21.14
N ALA A 77 -2.41 -16.16 20.67
CA ALA A 77 -3.60 -15.79 21.47
C ALA A 77 -4.58 -16.96 21.66
#